data_AF-A0A953YPH7-F1
#
_entry.id   AF-A0A953YPH7-F1
#
_cell.length_a   1.000
_cell.length_b   1.000
_cell.length_c   1.000
_cell.angle_alpha   90.00
_cell.angle_beta   90.00
_cell.angle_gamma   90.00
#
_symmetry.space_group_name_H-M   'P 1'
#
loop_
_entity.id
_entity.type
_entity.pdbx_description
1 polymer ?
#
loop_
_entity_poly.entity_id
_entity_poly.type
_entity_poly.pdbx_seq_one_letter_code
_entity_poly.pdbx_strand_id
1 'polypeptide(L)'
;EVRTRHGLDAYIEALADVRDFDTWRDQAPTFLVGAWALVDADADTVGEDPGAHCLTGLVVEDGRLRYFGDRRDSFAARYRIEDTTILVDLADGGEITMRSPPDPWHPHQLEITLPGSEEPYYGFRCEVY
;
A
#
# COMPACT_ATOMS: atom_id res chain seq x y z
N GLU A 1 -18.00 4.87 -15.85
CA GLU A 1 -17.28 5.03 -14.57
C GLU A 1 -15.77 4.81 -14.72
N VAL A 2 -15.14 5.46 -15.71
CA VAL A 2 -13.71 5.30 -16.06
C VAL A 2 -12.85 6.44 -15.49
N ARG A 3 -13.49 7.44 -14.87
CA ARG A 3 -12.83 8.70 -14.45
C ARG A 3 -11.97 8.55 -13.19
N THR A 4 -12.27 7.63 -12.29
CA THR A 4 -11.62 7.54 -10.97
C THR A 4 -10.27 6.81 -11.04
N ARG A 5 -10.18 5.75 -11.85
CA ARG A 5 -8.94 4.96 -12.05
C ARG A 5 -7.84 5.76 -12.73
N HIS A 6 -8.18 6.51 -13.79
CA HIS A 6 -7.25 7.47 -14.40
C HIS A 6 -6.79 8.55 -13.41
N GLY A 7 -7.53 8.78 -12.32
CA GLY A 7 -7.16 9.75 -11.30
C GLY A 7 -6.02 9.29 -10.40
N LEU A 8 -6.05 8.05 -9.90
CA LEU A 8 -5.01 7.54 -8.99
C LEU A 8 -3.73 7.19 -9.74
N ASP A 9 -3.83 6.48 -10.88
CA ASP A 9 -2.66 6.12 -11.70
C ASP A 9 -1.93 7.38 -12.18
N ALA A 10 -2.65 8.36 -12.72
CA ALA A 10 -2.05 9.63 -13.14
C ALA A 10 -1.53 10.46 -11.96
N TYR A 11 -2.15 10.34 -10.77
CA TYR A 11 -1.63 10.98 -9.56
C TYR A 11 -0.32 10.34 -9.11
N ILE A 12 -0.20 9.01 -9.14
CA ILE A 12 1.03 8.28 -8.79
C ILE A 12 2.14 8.62 -9.77
N GLU A 13 1.86 8.60 -11.08
CA GLU A 13 2.83 9.00 -12.12
C GLU A 13 3.28 10.46 -11.93
N ALA A 14 2.35 11.39 -11.71
CA ALA A 14 2.69 12.79 -11.48
C ALA A 14 3.47 12.99 -10.17
N LEU A 15 3.16 12.21 -9.13
CA LEU A 15 3.89 12.25 -7.88
C LEU A 15 5.32 11.74 -8.06
N ALA A 16 5.52 10.71 -8.89
CA ALA A 16 6.83 10.17 -9.21
C ALA A 16 7.75 11.24 -9.78
N ASP A 17 7.27 11.96 -10.80
CA ASP A 17 8.00 13.02 -11.50
C ASP A 17 8.21 14.26 -10.61
N VAL A 18 7.16 14.74 -9.93
CA VAL A 18 7.21 16.01 -9.17
C VAL A 18 8.00 15.90 -7.87
N ARG A 19 8.09 14.69 -7.28
CA ARG A 19 8.73 14.48 -5.97
C ARG A 19 9.97 13.58 -6.04
N ASP A 20 10.48 13.32 -7.24
CA ASP A 20 11.65 12.47 -7.52
C ASP A 20 11.54 11.07 -6.87
N PHE A 21 10.37 10.43 -6.96
CA PHE A 21 10.20 9.02 -6.55
C PHE A 21 10.61 8.04 -7.65
N ASP A 22 11.07 8.50 -8.81
CA ASP A 22 11.78 7.66 -9.80
C ASP A 22 13.11 7.11 -9.25
N THR A 23 13.62 7.70 -8.16
CA THR A 23 14.76 7.21 -7.38
C THR A 23 14.33 6.75 -5.99
N TRP A 24 15.17 5.94 -5.34
CA TRP A 24 14.89 5.46 -3.99
C TRP A 24 14.98 6.57 -2.94
N ARG A 25 13.88 6.80 -2.23
CA ARG A 25 13.71 7.81 -1.18
C ARG A 25 13.45 7.18 0.18
N ASP A 26 13.93 7.81 1.24
CA ASP A 26 13.59 7.39 2.61
C ASP A 26 12.25 7.97 3.08
N GLN A 27 11.66 8.92 2.34
CA GLN A 27 10.34 9.47 2.68
C GLN A 27 9.25 8.67 1.99
N ALA A 28 8.14 8.41 2.68
CA ALA A 28 7.03 7.72 2.06
C ALA A 28 6.20 8.70 1.21
N PRO A 29 5.56 8.24 0.12
CA PRO A 29 4.52 9.01 -0.54
C PRO A 29 3.45 9.41 0.48
N THR A 30 3.12 10.71 0.58
CA THR A 30 2.25 11.19 1.68
C THR A 30 0.87 10.52 1.72
N PHE A 31 0.32 10.14 0.56
CA PHE A 31 -0.95 9.42 0.50
C PHE A 31 -0.86 8.01 1.09
N LEU A 32 0.33 7.41 1.08
CA LEU A 32 0.58 6.07 1.60
C LEU A 32 0.77 6.07 3.12
N VAL A 33 1.22 7.18 3.71
CA VAL A 33 1.41 7.31 5.17
C VAL A 33 0.09 7.05 5.90
N GLY A 34 0.11 6.09 6.82
CA GLY A 34 -1.07 5.65 7.57
C GLY A 34 -1.08 4.15 7.88
N ALA A 35 -2.13 3.72 8.57
CA ALA A 35 -2.39 2.31 8.83
C ALA A 35 -3.26 1.72 7.71
N TRP A 36 -2.90 0.52 7.26
CA TRP A 36 -3.54 -0.24 6.21
C TRP A 36 -3.86 -1.63 6.74
N ALA A 37 -5.15 -1.98 6.77
CA ALA A 37 -5.62 -3.33 7.04
C ALA A 37 -5.33 -4.21 5.81
N LEU A 38 -4.75 -5.39 6.03
CA LEU A 38 -4.46 -6.33 4.95
C LEU A 38 -5.48 -7.47 4.97
N VAL A 39 -6.05 -7.76 3.80
CA VAL A 39 -7.02 -8.83 3.59
C VAL A 39 -6.56 -9.70 2.43
N ASP A 40 -6.64 -11.02 2.58
CA ASP A 40 -6.31 -11.95 1.49
C ASP A 40 -7.21 -11.70 0.27
N ALA A 41 -6.65 -11.80 -0.94
CA ALA A 41 -7.41 -11.57 -2.17
C ALA A 41 -8.59 -12.55 -2.36
N ASP A 42 -8.49 -13.74 -1.79
CA ASP A 42 -9.51 -14.80 -1.84
C ASP A 42 -10.49 -14.77 -0.66
N ALA A 43 -10.31 -13.86 0.31
CA ALA A 43 -11.21 -13.79 1.44
C ALA A 43 -12.58 -13.25 0.99
N ASP A 44 -13.60 -14.10 1.11
CA ASP A 44 -15.03 -13.79 0.88
C ASP A 44 -15.51 -12.78 1.95
N THR A 45 -15.03 -11.54 1.84
CA THR A 45 -15.35 -10.42 2.73
C THR A 45 -16.65 -9.75 2.26
N VAL A 46 -17.71 -10.56 2.15
CA VAL A 46 -19.03 -10.08 1.76
C VAL A 46 -19.64 -9.32 2.95
N GLY A 47 -19.46 -8.00 2.99
CA GLY A 47 -20.30 -7.08 3.76
C GLY A 47 -19.67 -6.34 4.95
N GLU A 48 -18.39 -6.54 5.25
CA GLU A 48 -17.67 -5.78 6.30
C GLU A 48 -16.55 -4.96 5.65
N ASP A 49 -16.48 -3.66 5.95
CA ASP A 49 -15.33 -2.81 5.57
C ASP A 49 -14.13 -3.18 6.47
N PRO A 50 -13.08 -3.84 5.95
CA PRO A 50 -11.96 -4.27 6.76
C PRO A 50 -11.19 -3.08 7.37
N GLY A 51 -11.24 -1.92 6.72
CA GLY A 51 -10.65 -0.67 7.20
C GLY A 51 -11.27 -0.19 8.51
N ALA A 52 -12.54 -0.51 8.77
CA ALA A 52 -13.24 -0.13 10.00
C ALA A 52 -12.76 -0.91 11.23
N HIS A 53 -12.21 -2.12 11.05
CA HIS A 53 -11.80 -3.00 12.15
C HIS A 53 -10.28 -3.06 12.35
N CYS A 54 -9.48 -2.77 11.31
CA CYS A 54 -8.03 -2.59 11.36
C CYS A 54 -7.29 -3.53 12.35
N LEU A 55 -7.51 -4.85 12.22
CA LEU A 55 -7.02 -5.85 13.19
C LEU A 55 -5.59 -6.31 12.89
N THR A 56 -5.30 -6.60 11.62
CA THR A 56 -3.99 -7.03 11.11
C THR A 56 -3.63 -6.20 9.88
N GLY A 57 -2.36 -5.85 9.75
CA GLY A 57 -1.88 -5.15 8.56
C GLY A 57 -0.52 -4.48 8.73
N LEU A 58 -0.34 -3.34 8.07
CA LEU A 58 0.88 -2.54 8.11
C LEU A 58 0.63 -1.06 8.37
N VAL A 59 1.59 -0.40 9.00
CA VAL A 59 1.66 1.04 9.15
C VAL A 59 2.84 1.54 8.32
N VAL A 60 2.56 2.46 7.41
CA VAL A 60 3.58 3.18 6.65
C VAL A 60 3.84 4.51 7.34
N GLU A 61 5.10 4.73 7.68
CA GLU A 61 5.64 5.96 8.27
C GLU A 61 6.78 6.46 7.37
N ASP A 62 7.21 7.71 7.56
CA ASP A 62 8.38 8.21 6.85
C ASP A 62 9.64 7.42 7.23
N GLY A 63 10.17 6.69 6.27
CA GLY A 63 11.39 5.88 6.39
C GLY A 63 11.22 4.57 7.12
N ARG A 64 9.99 4.16 7.42
CA ARG A 64 9.73 2.96 8.21
C ARG A 64 8.40 2.30 7.84
N LEU A 65 8.42 0.98 7.85
CA LEU A 65 7.23 0.15 7.75
C LEU A 65 7.12 -0.72 9.01
N ARG A 66 5.91 -0.84 9.56
CA ARG A 66 5.65 -1.64 10.75
C ARG A 66 4.43 -2.52 10.56
N TYR A 67 4.58 -3.81 10.79
CA TYR A 67 3.46 -4.74 10.84
C TYR A 67 2.72 -4.64 12.18
N PHE A 68 1.42 -4.91 12.17
CA PHE A 68 0.59 -5.06 13.36
C PHE A 68 -0.39 -6.23 13.22
N GLY A 69 -0.96 -6.66 14.35
CA GLY A 69 -1.80 -7.85 14.42
C GLY A 69 -0.95 -9.11 14.61
N ASP A 70 -1.07 -10.04 13.66
CA ASP A 70 -0.40 -11.34 13.68
C ASP A 70 1.12 -11.25 13.54
N ARG A 71 1.59 -10.22 12.82
CA ARG A 71 3.01 -9.88 12.68
C ARG A 71 3.30 -8.54 13.35
N ARG A 72 4.48 -8.39 13.97
CA ARG A 72 4.83 -7.18 14.76
C ARG A 72 6.21 -6.60 14.43
N ASP A 73 6.79 -7.00 13.32
CA ASP A 73 8.11 -6.54 12.91
C ASP A 73 8.07 -5.08 12.43
N SER A 74 9.23 -4.43 12.46
CA SER A 74 9.40 -3.08 11.94
C SER A 74 10.75 -2.96 11.24
N PHE A 75 10.74 -2.32 10.09
CA PHE A 75 11.88 -2.21 9.20
C PHE A 75 12.04 -0.77 8.73
N ALA A 76 13.28 -0.30 8.64
CA ALA A 76 13.55 0.88 7.83
C ALA A 76 13.16 0.57 6.38
N ALA A 77 12.55 1.54 5.72
CA ALA A 77 11.95 1.37 4.40
C ALA A 77 12.36 2.51 3.46
N ARG A 78 12.61 2.15 2.21
CA ARG A 78 12.85 3.10 1.12
C ARG A 78 11.80 2.89 0.04
N TYR A 79 11.43 3.95 -0.64
CA TYR A 79 10.31 4.00 -1.56
C TYR A 79 10.77 4.46 -2.92
N ARG A 80 10.22 3.84 -3.96
CA ARG A 80 10.40 4.22 -5.36
C ARG A 80 9.09 3.97 -6.08
N ILE A 81 8.82 4.71 -7.15
CA ILE A 81 7.67 4.52 -8.01
C ILE A 81 8.19 4.18 -9.41
N GLU A 82 7.77 3.04 -9.94
CA GLU A 82 7.99 2.63 -11.33
C GLU A 82 6.62 2.52 -12.02
N ASP A 83 6.41 3.34 -13.05
CA ASP A 83 5.12 3.55 -13.71
C ASP A 83 4.03 3.94 -12.70
N THR A 84 3.21 2.98 -12.28
CA THR A 84 2.12 3.12 -11.30
C THR A 84 2.30 2.21 -10.08
N THR A 85 3.44 1.53 -9.99
CA THR A 85 3.77 0.60 -8.91
C THR A 85 4.71 1.28 -7.93
N ILE A 86 4.31 1.28 -6.66
CA ILE A 86 5.14 1.70 -5.54
C ILE A 86 5.95 0.49 -5.10
N LEU A 87 7.27 0.62 -5.17
CA LEU A 87 8.22 -0.36 -4.67
C LEU A 87 8.71 0.10 -3.29
N VAL A 88 8.75 -0.82 -2.34
CA VAL A 88 9.24 -0.57 -0.99
C VAL A 88 10.36 -1.57 -0.67
N ASP A 89 11.58 -1.06 -0.55
CA ASP A 89 12.76 -1.80 -0.15
C ASP A 89 12.89 -1.77 1.37
N LEU A 90 12.86 -2.93 2.01
CA LEU A 90 12.99 -3.08 3.46
C LEU A 90 14.44 -3.40 3.83
N ALA A 91 14.91 -2.84 4.94
CA ALA A 91 16.29 -3.04 5.39
C ALA A 91 16.67 -4.50 5.74
N ASP A 92 15.70 -5.40 5.88
CA ASP A 92 15.93 -6.85 6.05
C ASP A 92 16.10 -7.60 4.72
N GLY A 93 16.05 -6.89 3.59
CA GLY A 93 16.14 -7.45 2.25
C GLY A 93 14.79 -7.88 1.67
N GLY A 94 13.68 -7.64 2.37
CA GLY A 94 12.34 -7.83 1.83
C GLY A 94 11.95 -6.71 0.85
N GLU A 95 11.19 -7.06 -0.18
CA GLU A 95 10.57 -6.08 -1.09
C GLU A 95 9.04 -6.20 -0.99
N ILE A 96 8.36 -5.07 -0.86
CA ILE A 96 6.91 -4.95 -0.98
C ILE A 96 6.59 -4.19 -2.25
N THR A 97 5.58 -4.65 -2.99
CA THR A 97 5.01 -3.90 -4.11
C THR A 97 3.59 -3.47 -3.77
N MET A 98 3.24 -2.24 -4.15
CA MET A 98 1.90 -1.69 -3.94
C MET A 98 1.41 -1.01 -5.21
N ARG A 99 0.17 -1.23 -5.60
CA ARG A 99 -0.42 -0.61 -6.80
C ARG A 99 -1.93 -0.42 -6.66
N SER A 100 -2.51 0.44 -7.50
CA SER A 100 -3.96 0.55 -7.59
C SER A 100 -4.55 -0.79 -8.06
N PRO A 101 -5.63 -1.29 -7.42
CA PRO A 101 -6.33 -2.46 -7.91
C PRO A 101 -6.95 -2.20 -9.29
N PRO A 102 -7.18 -3.26 -10.09
CA PRO A 102 -7.91 -3.14 -11.34
C PRO A 102 -9.42 -2.88 -11.13
N ASP A 103 -9.94 -3.13 -9.93
CA ASP A 103 -11.36 -3.07 -9.59
C ASP A 103 -11.88 -1.63 -9.39
N PRO A 104 -12.91 -1.18 -10.12
CA PRO A 104 -13.43 0.18 -10.03
C PRO A 104 -14.35 0.43 -8.83
N TRP A 105 -14.79 -0.61 -8.11
CA TRP A 105 -15.79 -0.49 -7.04
C TRP A 105 -15.19 -0.06 -5.70
N HIS A 106 -13.86 -0.19 -5.55
CA HIS A 106 -13.14 0.15 -4.32
C HIS A 106 -11.96 1.11 -4.61
N PRO A 107 -12.21 2.39 -4.92
CA PRO A 107 -11.18 3.33 -5.38
C PRO A 107 -10.16 3.76 -4.30
N HIS A 108 -10.28 3.26 -3.07
CA HIS A 108 -9.41 3.59 -1.93
C HIS A 108 -8.58 2.40 -1.43
N GLN A 109 -8.57 1.31 -2.21
CA GLN A 109 -7.82 0.09 -1.93
C GLN A 109 -6.47 0.12 -2.65
N LEU A 110 -5.49 -0.61 -2.10
CA LEU A 110 -4.24 -0.95 -2.77
C LEU A 110 -4.13 -2.47 -2.89
N GLU A 111 -3.54 -2.97 -3.98
CA GLU A 111 -2.98 -4.32 -4.01
C GLU A 111 -1.58 -4.25 -3.41
N ILE A 112 -1.29 -5.10 -2.43
CA ILE A 112 -0.03 -5.11 -1.68
C ILE A 112 0.54 -6.53 -1.70
N THR A 113 1.67 -6.73 -2.34
CA THR A 113 2.39 -8.01 -2.30
C THR A 113 3.49 -7.96 -1.25
N LEU A 114 3.40 -8.83 -0.25
CA LEU A 114 4.38 -8.92 0.84
C LEU A 114 5.61 -9.76 0.43
N PRO A 115 6.76 -9.59 1.10
CA PRO A 115 7.95 -10.37 0.80
C PRO A 115 7.69 -11.87 0.99
N GLY A 116 7.95 -12.66 -0.05
CA GLY A 116 7.72 -14.12 -0.05
C GLY A 116 6.28 -14.56 -0.25
N SER A 117 5.33 -13.63 -0.49
CA SER A 117 3.97 -13.97 -0.91
C SER A 117 3.87 -14.04 -2.43
N GLU A 118 3.21 -15.08 -2.95
CA GLU A 118 2.89 -15.20 -4.38
C GLU A 118 1.61 -14.43 -4.72
N GLU A 119 0.72 -14.25 -3.75
CA GLU A 119 -0.58 -13.61 -3.90
C GLU A 119 -0.61 -12.23 -3.23
N PRO A 120 -1.28 -11.24 -3.84
CA PRO A 120 -1.43 -9.92 -3.25
C PRO A 120 -2.48 -9.94 -2.14
N TYR A 121 -2.31 -9.05 -1.18
CA TYR A 121 -3.33 -8.64 -0.23
C TYR A 121 -4.04 -7.40 -0.76
N TYR A 122 -5.31 -7.23 -0.40
CA TYR A 122 -5.99 -5.95 -0.52
C TYR A 122 -5.77 -5.12 0.74
N GLY A 123 -5.15 -3.97 0.56
CA GLY A 123 -4.90 -2.97 1.58
C GLY A 123 -6.05 -1.96 1.66
N PHE A 124 -6.73 -1.92 2.80
CA PHE A 124 -7.77 -0.93 3.11
C PHE A 124 -7.24 0.07 4.11
N ARG A 125 -7.38 1.37 3.84
CA ARG A 125 -6.93 2.39 4.79
C ARG A 125 -7.77 2.31 6.06
N CYS A 126 -7.12 2.22 7.21
CA CYS A 126 -7.82 2.16 8.47
C CYS A 126 -8.47 3.50 8.79
N GLU A 127 -9.76 3.48 9.14
CA GLU A 127 -10.46 4.67 9.63
C GLU A 127 -10.12 4.86 11.11
N VAL A 128 -9.39 5.93 11.41
CA VAL A 128 -9.15 6.33 12.80
C VAL A 128 -10.38 7.11 13.25
N TYR A 129 -11.24 6.50 14.08
CA TYR A 129 -12.35 7.18 14.75
C TYR A 129 -11.87 8.23 15.74
#